data_AF-A0A7V5FRN4-F1
#
_entry.id   AF-A0A7V5FRN4-F1
#
_cell.length_a   1.000
_cell.length_b   1.000
_cell.length_c   1.000
_cell.angle_alpha   90.00
_cell.angle_beta   90.00
_cell.angle_gamma   90.00
#
_symmetry.space_group_name_H-M   'P 1'
#
loop_
_entity.id
_entity.type
_entity.pdbx_description
1 polymer ?
#
loop_
_entity_poly.entity_id
_entity_poly.type
_entity_poly.pdbx_seq_one_letter_code
_entity_poly.pdbx_strand_id
1 'polypeptide(L)'
;IPINILTPIAGTPLADQSALPLQEVLMTVALFRLINPDAVIRMAGGRQQLGRDQYRCFTAGANGAIVGNFLTTVGSGIEDDLHAFTDLGFVVSGE
;
A
#
# COMPACT_ATOMS: atom_id res chain seq x y z
N ILE A 1 0.81 11.50 -3.45
CA ILE A 1 1.21 10.55 -4.50
C ILE A 1 0.65 9.18 -4.17
N PRO A 2 -0.44 8.76 -4.82
CA PRO A 2 -0.97 7.41 -4.65
C PRO A 2 -0.08 6.38 -5.37
N ILE A 3 0.25 5.28 -4.69
CA ILE A 3 0.94 4.12 -5.27
C ILE A 3 -0.04 2.94 -5.20
N ASN A 4 -0.37 2.41 -6.37
CA ASN A 4 -1.18 1.19 -6.51
C ASN A 4 -0.27 0.01 -6.85
N ILE A 5 -0.64 -1.17 -6.36
CA ILE A 5 -0.07 -2.44 -6.79
C ILE A 5 -1.08 -3.09 -7.73
N LEU A 6 -0.62 -3.58 -8.88
CA LEU A 6 -1.49 -4.23 -9.85
C LEU A 6 -2.17 -5.45 -9.20
N THR A 7 -3.50 -5.45 -9.15
CA THR A 7 -4.29 -6.64 -8.87
C THR A 7 -4.74 -7.24 -10.20
N PRO A 8 -4.25 -8.42 -10.61
CA PRO A 8 -4.71 -9.08 -11.82
C PRO A 8 -6.19 -9.43 -11.71
N ILE A 9 -6.99 -9.06 -12.71
CA ILE A 9 -8.43 -9.33 -12.76
C ILE A 9 -8.72 -10.14 -14.02
N ALA A 10 -9.40 -11.28 -13.87
CA ALA A 10 -9.80 -12.13 -14.99
C ALA A 10 -10.57 -11.35 -16.06
N GLY A 11 -10.22 -11.55 -17.33
CA GLY A 11 -10.81 -10.84 -18.46
C GLY A 11 -10.19 -9.46 -18.75
N THR A 12 -9.21 -9.00 -17.97
CA THR A 12 -8.42 -7.80 -18.30
C THR A 12 -7.13 -8.15 -19.05
N PRO A 13 -6.53 -7.23 -19.84
CA PRO A 13 -5.27 -7.50 -20.55
C PRO A 13 -4.08 -7.88 -19.65
N LEU A 14 -4.17 -7.58 -18.35
CA LEU A 14 -3.11 -7.88 -17.37
C LEU A 14 -3.51 -9.01 -16.40
N ALA A 15 -4.51 -9.83 -16.76
CA ALA A 15 -5.01 -10.92 -15.93
C ALA A 15 -3.94 -11.94 -15.54
N ASP A 16 -2.97 -12.19 -16.43
CA ASP A 16 -1.93 -13.21 -16.25
C ASP A 16 -0.61 -12.63 -15.72
N GLN A 17 -0.61 -11.37 -15.28
CA GLN A 17 0.60 -10.75 -14.73
C GLN A 17 0.96 -11.34 -13.37
N SER A 18 2.24 -11.64 -13.20
CA SER A 18 2.78 -12.12 -11.93
C SER A 18 2.87 -10.99 -10.91
N ALA A 19 2.68 -11.34 -9.63
CA ALA A 19 2.86 -10.38 -8.54
C ALA A 19 4.32 -9.88 -8.48
N LEU A 20 4.49 -8.60 -8.20
CA LEU A 20 5.81 -8.02 -8.00
C LEU A 20 6.45 -8.59 -6.72
N PRO A 21 7.77 -8.86 -6.72
CA PRO A 21 8.49 -9.19 -5.50
C PRO A 21 8.34 -8.07 -4.46
N LEU A 22 8.17 -8.42 -3.19
CA LEU A 22 8.03 -7.46 -2.10
C LEU A 22 9.18 -6.44 -2.08
N GLN A 23 10.40 -6.88 -2.36
CA GLN A 23 11.58 -6.00 -2.37
C GLN A 23 11.48 -4.89 -3.43
N GLU A 24 10.91 -5.18 -4.59
CA GLU A 24 10.69 -4.17 -5.63
C GLU A 24 9.63 -3.15 -5.20
N VAL A 25 8.58 -3.59 -4.52
CA VAL A 25 7.56 -2.68 -3.97
C VAL A 25 8.17 -1.76 -2.92
N LEU A 26 8.92 -2.31 -1.95
CA LEU A 26 9.55 -1.52 -0.89
C LEU A 26 10.57 -0.53 -1.46
N MET A 27 11.38 -0.97 -2.42
CA MET A 27 12.34 -0.10 -3.12
C MET A 27 11.62 1.02 -3.86
N THR A 28 10.52 0.73 -4.55
CA THR A 28 9.71 1.74 -5.23
C THR A 28 9.22 2.80 -4.25
N VAL A 29 8.65 2.39 -3.11
CA VAL A 29 8.18 3.33 -2.08
C VAL A 29 9.32 4.20 -1.54
N ALA A 30 10.48 3.59 -1.25
CA ALA A 30 11.66 4.30 -0.76
C ALA A 30 12.19 5.32 -1.78
N LEU A 31 12.23 4.95 -3.07
CA LEU A 31 12.62 5.86 -4.15
C LEU A 31 11.63 7.03 -4.28
N PHE A 32 10.32 6.76 -4.20
CA PHE A 32 9.32 7.83 -4.22
C PHE A 32 9.49 8.80 -3.04
N ARG A 33 9.80 8.30 -1.83
CA ARG A 33 10.09 9.14 -0.66
C ARG A 33 11.35 9.96 -0.86
N LEU A 34 12.42 9.34 -1.37
CA LEU A 34 13.68 10.02 -1.63
C LEU A 34 13.51 11.17 -2.63
N ILE A 35 12.77 10.94 -3.71
CA ILE A 35 12.51 11.94 -4.76
C ILE A 35 11.53 13.03 -4.29
N ASN A 36 10.58 12.68 -3.42
CA ASN A 36 9.50 13.56 -2.97
C ASN A 36 9.46 13.64 -1.44
N PRO A 37 10.41 14.33 -0.80
CA PRO A 37 10.59 14.30 0.65
C PRO A 37 9.35 14.77 1.44
N ASP A 38 8.64 15.78 0.94
CA ASP A 38 7.51 16.40 1.65
C ASP A 38 6.13 15.87 1.22
N ALA A 39 6.09 15.00 0.20
CA ALA A 39 4.82 14.53 -0.34
C ALA A 39 4.17 13.47 0.59
N VAL A 40 2.84 13.45 0.62
CA VAL A 40 2.09 12.31 1.18
C VAL A 40 2.17 11.16 0.18
N ILE A 41 2.90 10.10 0.52
CA ILE A 41 2.99 8.87 -0.27
C ILE A 41 1.96 7.90 0.28
N ARG A 42 0.93 7.64 -0.53
CA ARG A 42 -0.27 6.92 -0.11
C ARG A 42 -0.29 5.53 -0.73
N MET A 43 -0.21 4.49 0.08
CA MET A 43 -0.50 3.13 -0.36
C MET A 43 -2.00 2.99 -0.64
N ALA A 44 -2.34 2.66 -1.87
CA ALA A 44 -3.71 2.64 -2.38
C ALA A 44 -4.12 1.19 -2.73
N GLY A 45 -4.76 1.00 -3.88
CA GLY A 45 -5.31 -0.28 -4.31
C GLY A 45 -4.23 -1.35 -4.47
N GLY A 46 -4.61 -2.58 -4.13
CA GLY A 46 -3.79 -3.77 -4.35
C GLY A 46 -2.71 -4.04 -3.30
N ARG A 47 -2.53 -3.17 -2.29
CA ARG A 47 -1.56 -3.39 -1.20
C ARG A 47 -1.80 -4.67 -0.39
N GLN A 48 -3.04 -5.17 -0.39
CA GLN A 48 -3.53 -6.36 0.30
C GLN A 48 -2.94 -7.64 -0.27
N GLN A 49 -2.50 -7.61 -1.53
CA GLN A 49 -1.81 -8.74 -2.15
C GLN A 49 -0.50 -9.08 -1.44
N LEU A 50 0.06 -8.14 -0.68
CA LEU A 50 1.24 -8.34 0.16
C LEU A 50 0.91 -8.95 1.53
N GLY A 51 -0.35 -9.22 1.85
CA GLY A 51 -0.75 -9.74 3.16
C GLY A 51 -0.30 -8.83 4.31
N ARG A 52 0.40 -9.39 5.30
CA ARG A 52 0.96 -8.60 6.42
C ARG A 52 2.17 -7.76 6.01
N ASP A 53 2.88 -8.12 4.94
CA ASP A 53 4.04 -7.37 4.48
C ASP A 53 3.67 -5.98 3.93
N GLN A 54 2.39 -5.73 3.64
CA GLN A 54 1.92 -4.42 3.19
C GLN A 54 2.33 -3.29 4.14
N TYR A 55 2.38 -3.56 5.45
CA TYR A 55 2.69 -2.56 6.47
C TYR A 55 4.17 -2.16 6.47
N ARG A 56 5.04 -2.97 5.85
CA ARG A 56 6.45 -2.60 5.66
C ARG A 56 6.63 -1.43 4.69
N CYS A 57 5.64 -1.16 3.82
CA CYS A 57 5.68 0.02 2.94
C CYS A 57 5.74 1.33 3.74
N PHE A 58 5.16 1.36 4.95
CA PHE A 58 5.15 2.54 5.81
C PHE A 58 6.51 2.78 6.45
N THR A 59 7.22 1.69 6.80
CA THR A 59 8.63 1.78 7.22
C THR A 59 9.57 2.15 6.05
N ALA A 60 9.17 1.90 4.81
CA ALA A 60 9.93 2.25 3.61
C ALA A 60 9.69 3.70 3.12
N GLY A 61 8.78 4.44 3.74
CA GLY A 61 8.56 5.87 3.45
C GLY A 61 7.13 6.24 3.04
N ALA A 62 6.20 5.30 2.96
CA ALA A 62 4.78 5.63 2.83
C ALA A 62 4.27 6.27 4.14
N ASN A 63 3.44 7.30 4.03
CA ASN A 63 2.85 8.00 5.17
C ASN A 63 1.35 8.31 4.96
N GLY A 64 0.70 7.52 4.11
CA GLY A 64 -0.74 7.54 3.92
C GLY A 64 -1.24 6.18 3.46
N ALA A 65 -2.48 5.87 3.80
CA ALA A 65 -3.16 4.67 3.35
C ALA A 65 -4.56 5.02 2.84
N ILE A 66 -5.03 4.31 1.82
CA ILE A 66 -6.47 4.15 1.61
C ILE A 66 -6.90 2.93 2.43
N VAL A 67 -7.93 3.11 3.25
CA VAL A 67 -8.46 2.10 4.17
C VAL A 67 -9.88 1.69 3.75
N GLY A 68 -10.31 0.51 4.17
CA GLY A 68 -11.60 -0.05 3.75
C GLY A 68 -11.58 -0.56 2.30
N ASN A 69 -12.74 -0.61 1.66
CA ASN A 69 -12.87 -1.15 0.31
C ASN A 69 -12.36 -0.20 -0.78
N PHE A 70 -11.83 -0.76 -1.86
CA PHE A 70 -11.48 0.00 -3.06
C PHE A 70 -12.59 -0.04 -4.10
N LEU A 71 -12.41 0.73 -5.18
CA LEU A 71 -13.34 0.79 -6.32
C LEU A 71 -13.69 -0.59 -6.91
N THR A 72 -12.73 -1.50 -6.98
CA THR A 72 -12.89 -2.80 -7.68
C THR A 72 -12.48 -4.01 -6.83
N THR A 73 -11.90 -3.79 -5.65
CA THR A 73 -11.32 -4.87 -4.82
C THR A 73 -11.60 -4.63 -3.34
N VAL A 74 -11.72 -5.72 -2.59
CA VAL A 74 -11.85 -5.67 -1.13
C VAL A 74 -10.50 -5.27 -0.55
N GLY A 75 -10.52 -4.30 0.37
CA GLY A 75 -9.32 -3.87 1.08
C GLY A 75 -9.17 -4.53 2.45
N SER A 76 -8.26 -3.99 3.24
CA SER A 76 -8.09 -4.40 4.64
C SER A 76 -9.19 -3.77 5.50
N GLY A 77 -9.58 -4.45 6.58
CA GLY A 77 -10.46 -3.87 7.58
C GLY A 77 -9.83 -2.61 8.16
N ILE A 78 -10.64 -1.56 8.34
CA ILE A 78 -10.17 -0.28 8.89
C ILE A 78 -9.54 -0.51 10.27
N GLU A 79 -10.19 -1.31 11.12
CA GLU A 79 -9.70 -1.65 12.47
C GLU A 79 -8.36 -2.38 12.43
N ASP A 80 -8.19 -3.34 11.50
CA ASP A 80 -6.92 -4.06 11.33
C ASP A 80 -5.78 -3.12 10.93
N ASP A 81 -6.05 -2.19 10.01
CA ASP A 81 -5.08 -1.17 9.60
C ASP A 81 -4.69 -0.26 10.77
N LEU A 82 -5.68 0.23 11.53
CA LEU A 82 -5.42 1.09 12.68
C LEU A 82 -4.58 0.39 13.75
N HIS A 83 -4.88 -0.87 14.05
CA HIS A 83 -4.09 -1.68 14.97
C HIS A 83 -2.65 -1.88 14.45
N ALA A 84 -2.48 -2.28 13.19
CA ALA A 84 -1.16 -2.51 12.62
C ALA A 84 -0.30 -1.24 12.60
N PHE A 85 -0.89 -0.07 12.31
CA PHE A 85 -0.16 1.19 12.37
C PHE A 85 0.27 1.56 13.79
N THR A 86 -0.61 1.33 14.76
CA THR A 86 -0.32 1.57 16.19
C THR A 86 0.80 0.65 16.67
N ASP A 87 0.76 -0.64 16.31
CA ASP A 87 1.78 -1.64 16.64
C ASP A 87 3.16 -1.29 16.06
N LEU A 88 3.17 -0.63 14.90
CA LEU A 88 4.39 -0.13 14.26
C LEU A 88 4.90 1.20 14.84
N GLY A 89 4.21 1.77 15.82
CA GLY A 89 4.58 3.01 16.48
C GLY A 89 4.16 4.28 15.72
N PHE A 90 3.25 4.17 14.74
CA PHE A 90 2.71 5.32 14.05
C PHE A 90 1.53 5.94 14.81
N VAL A 91 1.40 7.26 14.72
CA VAL A 91 0.21 7.99 15.14
C VAL A 91 -0.66 8.21 13.91
N VAL A 92 -1.89 7.70 13.94
CA VAL A 92 -2.85 7.89 12.85
C VAL A 92 -3.56 9.23 13.03
N SER A 93 -3.37 10.15 12.09
CA SER A 93 -4.17 11.37 11.96
C SER A 93 -5.17 11.20 10.83
N GLY A 94 -6.45 11.46 11.11
CA GLY A 94 -7.48 11.52 10.07
C GLY A 94 -7.53 12.91 9.44
N GLU A 95 -7.38 12.96 8.12
CA GLU A 95 -7.96 14.01 7.26
C GLU A 95 -9.04 13.37 6.38
#